data_AF-A0A257GUE7-F1
#
_entry.id   AF-A0A257GUE7-F1
#
_cell.length_a   1.000
_cell.length_b   1.000
_cell.length_c   1.000
_cell.angle_alpha   90.00
_cell.angle_beta   90.00
_cell.angle_gamma   90.00
#
_symmetry.space_group_name_H-M   'P 1'
#
loop_
_entity.id
_entity.type
_entity.pdbx_description
1 polymer ?
#
loop_
_entity_poly.entity_id
_entity_poly.type
_entity_poly.pdbx_seq_one_letter_code
_entity_poly.pdbx_strand_id
1 'polypeptide(L)'
;MAEKFALTTLAPANVKRVKALVKRHGLESRVSGYYSLAHPVDEDILNVAIKKPKQVVADFLATAEQAKADGADLIVPAEGVLNLIIRRSNINPIGRLSVLDCVATSFLYAEMMVTMQRRLGIGVGRMGSYAMPPADLLAELDAVTNAKKAKQKNK
;
A
#
# COMPACT_ATOMS: atom_id res chain seq x y z
N MET A 1 -17.66 2.02 -7.24
CA MET A 1 -16.89 2.15 -5.99
C MET A 1 -17.58 1.27 -4.94
N ALA A 2 -16.82 0.55 -4.10
CA ALA A 2 -17.35 -0.36 -3.08
C ALA A 2 -17.88 0.38 -1.85
N GLU A 3 -19.03 -0.01 -1.28
CA GLU A 3 -19.53 0.60 -0.04
C GLU A 3 -18.57 0.29 1.13
N LYS A 4 -18.26 -1.00 1.27
CA LYS A 4 -17.32 -1.55 2.26
C LYS A 4 -16.13 -2.21 1.58
N PHE A 5 -14.94 -2.02 2.15
CA PHE A 5 -13.72 -2.67 1.67
C PHE A 5 -12.93 -3.34 2.80
N ALA A 6 -12.17 -4.36 2.46
CA ALA A 6 -11.28 -5.09 3.35
C ALA A 6 -9.81 -4.77 3.04
N LEU A 7 -8.95 -4.94 4.05
CA LEU A 7 -7.50 -4.88 3.90
C LEU A 7 -6.88 -6.18 4.38
N THR A 8 -5.94 -6.74 3.61
CA THR A 8 -5.14 -7.88 4.05
C THR A 8 -3.65 -7.55 4.07
N THR A 9 -2.94 -8.13 5.03
CA THR A 9 -1.50 -7.93 5.27
C THR A 9 -0.76 -9.26 5.29
N LEU A 10 0.57 -9.22 5.20
CA LEU A 10 1.39 -10.43 5.18
C LEU A 10 1.44 -11.18 6.53
N ALA A 11 1.21 -10.50 7.65
CA ALA A 11 1.34 -11.08 8.99
C ALA A 11 0.48 -10.33 10.01
N PRO A 12 0.00 -11.00 11.10
CA PRO A 12 -0.84 -10.37 12.12
C PRO A 12 -0.26 -9.09 12.74
N ALA A 13 1.06 -9.02 12.89
CA ALA A 13 1.76 -7.85 13.43
C ALA A 13 1.50 -6.57 12.60
N ASN A 14 1.27 -6.70 11.29
CA ASN A 14 1.08 -5.57 10.38
C ASN A 14 -0.34 -4.99 10.42
N VAL A 15 -1.32 -5.76 10.94
CA VAL A 15 -2.72 -5.34 11.03
C VAL A 15 -2.87 -4.09 11.88
N LYS A 16 -2.14 -3.99 13.00
CA LYS A 16 -2.18 -2.80 13.88
C LYS A 16 -1.75 -1.53 13.15
N ARG A 17 -0.72 -1.63 12.31
CA ARG A 17 -0.21 -0.50 11.51
C ARG A 17 -1.25 -0.04 10.50
N VAL A 18 -1.87 -0.98 9.77
CA VAL A 18 -2.91 -0.64 8.78
C VAL A 18 -4.14 -0.04 9.45
N LYS A 19 -4.59 -0.55 10.60
CA LYS A 19 -5.68 0.05 11.40
C LYS A 19 -5.39 1.50 11.75
N ALA A 20 -4.18 1.80 12.25
CA ALA A 20 -3.77 3.16 12.59
C ALA A 20 -3.76 4.09 11.37
N LEU A 21 -3.31 3.61 10.20
CA LEU A 21 -3.34 4.38 8.96
C LEU A 21 -4.76 4.66 8.50
N VAL A 22 -5.64 3.66 8.49
CA VAL A 22 -7.06 3.85 8.12
C VAL A 22 -7.73 4.90 9.01
N LYS A 23 -7.47 4.83 10.33
CA LYS A 23 -7.94 5.85 11.29
C LYS A 23 -7.41 7.24 10.97
N ARG A 24 -6.10 7.36 10.74
CA ARG A 24 -5.47 8.64 10.38
C ARG A 24 -6.07 9.25 9.11
N HIS A 25 -6.54 8.42 8.18
CA HIS A 25 -7.17 8.85 6.94
C HIS A 25 -8.71 8.95 7.01
N GLY A 26 -9.33 8.74 8.17
CA GLY A 26 -10.77 8.87 8.37
C GLY A 26 -11.62 7.85 7.60
N LEU A 27 -11.04 6.68 7.27
CA LEU A 27 -11.68 5.66 6.42
C LEU A 27 -12.31 4.51 7.21
N GLU A 28 -12.27 4.55 8.54
CA GLU A 28 -12.70 3.45 9.43
C GLU A 28 -14.13 3.00 9.15
N SER A 29 -15.06 3.94 8.91
CA SER A 29 -16.47 3.66 8.65
C SER A 29 -16.71 2.85 7.36
N ARG A 30 -15.72 2.77 6.48
CA ARG A 30 -15.80 2.05 5.20
C ARG A 30 -15.05 0.72 5.20
N VAL A 31 -14.37 0.36 6.29
CA VAL A 31 -13.66 -0.92 6.37
C VAL A 31 -14.58 -2.00 6.93
N SER A 32 -14.74 -3.12 6.22
CA SER A 32 -15.45 -4.32 6.72
C SER A 32 -14.56 -5.17 7.62
N GLY A 33 -13.26 -5.24 7.35
CA GLY A 33 -12.33 -5.99 8.17
C GLY A 33 -10.85 -5.77 7.83
N TYR A 34 -10.00 -6.20 8.76
CA TYR A 34 -8.55 -6.18 8.62
C TYR A 34 -8.01 -7.59 8.86
N TYR A 35 -7.30 -8.11 7.88
CA TYR A 35 -6.86 -9.50 7.87
C TYR A 35 -5.34 -9.59 7.74
N SER A 36 -4.85 -10.79 8.03
CA SER A 36 -3.52 -11.23 7.61
C SER A 36 -3.63 -12.58 6.93
N LEU A 37 -2.64 -12.93 6.13
CA LEU A 37 -2.50 -14.29 5.63
C LEU A 37 -2.44 -15.30 6.79
N ALA A 38 -2.98 -16.50 6.55
CA ALA A 38 -3.01 -17.58 7.54
C ALA A 38 -1.59 -18.01 7.94
N HIS A 39 -0.68 -18.09 6.96
CA HIS A 39 0.74 -18.27 7.19
C HIS A 39 1.44 -16.91 7.09
N PRO A 40 1.99 -16.39 8.20
CA PRO A 40 2.74 -15.14 8.17
C PRO A 40 3.90 -15.21 7.17
N VAL A 41 4.04 -14.17 6.37
CA VAL A 41 5.08 -14.06 5.34
C VAL A 41 6.10 -13.00 5.75
N ASP A 42 7.35 -13.42 5.95
CA ASP A 42 8.51 -12.55 6.09
C ASP A 42 9.18 -12.28 4.73
N GLU A 43 10.31 -11.55 4.72
CA GLU A 43 11.02 -11.20 3.48
C GLU A 43 11.58 -12.42 2.75
N ASP A 44 12.06 -13.44 3.46
CA ASP A 44 12.64 -14.64 2.86
C ASP A 44 11.56 -15.47 2.15
N ILE A 45 10.43 -15.68 2.81
CA ILE A 45 9.26 -16.36 2.22
C ILE A 45 8.76 -15.56 1.02
N LEU A 46 8.71 -14.23 1.12
CA LEU A 46 8.23 -13.36 0.06
C LEU A 46 9.12 -13.43 -1.18
N ASN A 47 10.45 -13.47 -1.00
CA ASN A 47 11.43 -13.62 -2.08
C ASN A 47 11.25 -14.95 -2.83
N VAL A 48 10.98 -16.03 -2.10
CA VAL A 48 10.66 -17.34 -2.71
C VAL A 48 9.30 -17.29 -3.42
N ALA A 49 8.30 -16.67 -2.81
CA ALA A 49 6.94 -16.61 -3.32
C ALA A 49 6.82 -15.88 -4.66
N ILE A 50 7.72 -14.93 -4.97
CA ILE A 50 7.79 -14.30 -6.30
C ILE A 50 7.93 -15.34 -7.42
N LYS A 51 8.65 -16.43 -7.17
CA LYS A 51 8.86 -17.53 -8.14
C LYS A 51 7.92 -18.71 -7.89
N LYS A 52 7.54 -18.95 -6.63
CA LYS A 52 6.70 -20.08 -6.20
C LYS A 52 5.51 -19.59 -5.38
N PRO A 53 4.47 -18.99 -6.01
CA PRO A 53 3.47 -18.20 -5.31
C PRO A 53 2.35 -19.03 -4.65
N LYS A 54 2.31 -20.35 -4.86
CA LYS A 54 1.14 -21.20 -4.57
C LYS A 54 0.56 -21.01 -3.16
N GLN A 55 1.40 -21.02 -2.12
CA GLN A 55 0.92 -20.89 -0.74
C GLN A 55 0.37 -19.49 -0.46
N VAL A 56 1.11 -18.45 -0.83
CA VAL A 56 0.70 -17.04 -0.62
C VAL A 56 -0.59 -16.73 -1.35
N VAL A 57 -0.75 -17.28 -2.56
CA VAL A 57 -1.98 -17.18 -3.35
C VAL A 57 -3.15 -17.87 -2.65
N ALA A 58 -2.95 -19.10 -2.17
CA ALA A 58 -4.00 -19.85 -1.47
C ALA A 58 -4.46 -19.12 -0.21
N ASP A 59 -3.53 -18.61 0.59
CA ASP A 59 -3.83 -17.84 1.80
C ASP A 59 -4.59 -16.55 1.48
N PHE A 60 -4.21 -15.86 0.40
CA PHE A 60 -4.90 -14.65 -0.04
C PHE A 60 -6.34 -14.96 -0.49
N LEU A 61 -6.55 -16.04 -1.26
CA LEU A 61 -7.89 -16.45 -1.68
C LEU A 61 -8.76 -16.83 -0.49
N ALA A 62 -8.23 -17.56 0.50
CA ALA A 62 -8.94 -17.86 1.73
C ALA A 62 -9.33 -16.58 2.50
N THR A 63 -8.41 -15.61 2.56
CA THR A 63 -8.66 -14.30 3.18
C THR A 63 -9.73 -13.51 2.42
N ALA A 64 -9.73 -13.59 1.09
CA ALA A 64 -10.71 -12.93 0.25
C ALA A 64 -12.12 -13.51 0.44
N GLU A 65 -12.23 -14.83 0.61
CA GLU A 65 -13.51 -15.48 0.95
C GLU A 65 -14.02 -15.05 2.33
N GLN A 66 -13.14 -14.97 3.34
CA GLN A 66 -13.51 -14.41 4.63
C GLN A 66 -13.98 -12.95 4.52
N ALA A 67 -13.22 -12.11 3.79
CA ALA A 67 -13.58 -10.72 3.58
C ALA A 67 -14.95 -10.55 2.90
N LYS A 68 -15.30 -11.41 1.95
CA LYS A 68 -16.63 -11.45 1.33
C LYS A 68 -17.72 -11.78 2.34
N ALA A 69 -17.50 -12.80 3.18
CA ALA A 69 -18.45 -13.20 4.22
C ALA A 69 -18.71 -12.05 5.21
N ASP A 70 -17.68 -11.24 5.48
CA ASP A 70 -17.76 -10.07 6.36
C ASP A 70 -18.26 -8.80 5.64
N GLY A 71 -18.75 -8.92 4.40
CA GLY A 71 -19.43 -7.86 3.66
C GLY A 71 -18.52 -6.94 2.85
N ALA A 72 -17.32 -7.36 2.48
CA ALA A 72 -16.47 -6.60 1.56
C ALA A 72 -16.94 -6.75 0.09
N ASP A 73 -17.04 -5.63 -0.63
CA ASP A 73 -17.16 -5.63 -2.10
C ASP A 73 -15.81 -5.45 -2.80
N LEU A 74 -14.78 -5.08 -2.02
CA LEU A 74 -13.42 -4.84 -2.48
C LEU A 74 -12.41 -5.26 -1.42
N ILE A 75 -11.31 -5.89 -1.82
CA ILE A 75 -10.17 -6.19 -0.96
C ILE A 75 -8.90 -5.51 -1.48
N VAL A 76 -8.12 -4.97 -0.55
CA VAL A 76 -6.81 -4.35 -0.81
C VAL A 76 -5.72 -5.23 -0.20
N PRO A 77 -4.83 -5.85 -1.00
CA PRO A 77 -3.57 -6.36 -0.49
C PRO A 77 -2.69 -5.16 -0.10
N ALA A 78 -2.56 -4.90 1.20
CA ALA A 78 -1.91 -3.71 1.73
C ALA A 78 -0.36 -3.80 1.72
N GLU A 79 0.21 -4.51 0.74
CA GLU A 79 1.64 -4.80 0.65
C GLU A 79 2.10 -4.87 -0.82
N GLY A 80 3.25 -4.28 -1.13
CA GLY A 80 3.69 -4.08 -2.52
C GLY A 80 3.98 -5.37 -3.28
N VAL A 81 4.78 -6.27 -2.69
CA VAL A 81 5.14 -7.54 -3.34
C VAL A 81 3.96 -8.52 -3.38
N LEU A 82 3.05 -8.44 -2.39
CA LEU A 82 1.81 -9.23 -2.44
C LEU A 82 0.98 -8.86 -3.67
N ASN A 83 0.82 -7.57 -3.98
CA ASN A 83 0.15 -7.12 -5.21
C ASN A 83 0.81 -7.69 -6.47
N LEU A 84 2.15 -7.70 -6.52
CA LEU A 84 2.89 -8.30 -7.63
C LEU A 84 2.59 -9.80 -7.78
N ILE A 85 2.59 -10.55 -6.69
CA ILE A 85 2.31 -11.99 -6.67
C ILE A 85 0.89 -12.27 -7.17
N ILE A 86 -0.10 -11.55 -6.64
CA ILE A 86 -1.52 -11.69 -7.01
C ILE A 86 -1.73 -11.35 -8.48
N ARG A 87 -1.11 -10.26 -8.96
CA ARG A 87 -1.20 -9.84 -10.37
C ARG A 87 -0.56 -10.85 -11.31
N ARG A 88 0.65 -11.36 -11.00
CA ARG A 88 1.32 -12.39 -11.81
C ARG A 88 0.60 -13.73 -11.81
N SER A 89 -0.19 -13.99 -10.77
CA SER A 89 -1.02 -15.18 -10.65
C SER A 89 -2.39 -15.04 -11.33
N ASN A 90 -2.65 -13.90 -12.00
CA ASN A 90 -3.92 -13.59 -12.67
C ASN A 90 -5.16 -13.64 -11.74
N ILE A 91 -4.98 -13.28 -10.47
CA ILE A 91 -6.05 -13.27 -9.47
C ILE A 91 -6.63 -11.86 -9.40
N ASN A 92 -7.45 -11.48 -10.37
CA ASN A 92 -8.29 -10.27 -10.31
C ASN A 92 -9.32 -10.29 -11.45
N PRO A 93 -10.65 -10.18 -11.17
CA PRO A 93 -11.32 -10.19 -9.86
C PRO A 93 -11.48 -11.61 -9.26
N ILE A 94 -11.90 -11.69 -7.99
CA ILE A 94 -12.26 -12.96 -7.31
C ILE A 94 -13.79 -13.07 -7.27
N GLY A 95 -14.36 -13.67 -8.31
CA GLY A 95 -15.81 -13.66 -8.50
C GLY A 95 -16.34 -12.22 -8.62
N ARG A 96 -17.15 -11.79 -7.66
CA ARG A 96 -17.67 -10.40 -7.57
C ARG A 96 -16.84 -9.48 -6.67
N LEU A 97 -15.87 -10.02 -5.92
CA LEU A 97 -14.99 -9.23 -5.08
C LEU A 97 -13.90 -8.58 -5.94
N SER A 98 -13.86 -7.25 -5.94
CA SER A 98 -12.82 -6.51 -6.64
C SER A 98 -11.51 -6.57 -5.85
N VAL A 99 -10.38 -6.78 -6.54
CA VAL A 99 -9.05 -6.66 -5.92
C VAL A 99 -8.41 -5.34 -6.34
N LEU A 100 -8.14 -4.46 -5.39
CA LEU A 100 -7.47 -3.17 -5.66
C LEU A 100 -5.98 -3.30 -5.40
N ASP A 101 -5.20 -3.25 -6.48
CA ASP A 101 -3.74 -3.18 -6.42
C ASP A 101 -3.32 -1.78 -5.92
N CYS A 102 -2.86 -1.70 -4.67
CA CYS A 102 -2.53 -0.41 -4.05
C CYS A 102 -1.29 0.24 -4.67
N VAL A 103 -0.38 -0.54 -5.28
CA VAL A 103 0.82 0.00 -5.93
C VAL A 103 0.44 0.63 -7.26
N ALA A 104 -0.20 -0.13 -8.14
CA ALA A 104 -0.62 0.38 -9.45
C ALA A 104 -1.59 1.57 -9.30
N THR A 105 -2.54 1.49 -8.36
CA THR A 105 -3.47 2.58 -8.05
C THR A 105 -2.73 3.84 -7.60
N SER A 106 -1.68 3.71 -6.78
CA SER A 106 -0.89 4.86 -6.33
C SER A 106 -0.14 5.55 -7.48
N PHE A 107 0.38 4.79 -8.44
CA PHE A 107 1.01 5.35 -9.64
C PHE A 107 0.01 6.14 -10.49
N LEU A 108 -1.15 5.54 -10.80
CA LEU A 108 -2.20 6.21 -11.58
C LEU A 108 -2.75 7.44 -10.85
N TYR A 109 -2.85 7.38 -9.51
CA TYR A 109 -3.22 8.54 -8.70
C TYR A 109 -2.16 9.64 -8.78
N ALA A 110 -0.87 9.31 -8.76
CA ALA A 110 0.20 10.29 -8.93
C ALA A 110 0.17 10.96 -10.32
N GLU A 111 -0.05 10.20 -11.39
CA GLU A 111 -0.21 10.74 -12.74
C GLU A 111 -1.39 11.70 -12.85
N MET A 112 -2.52 11.34 -12.23
CA MET A 112 -3.70 12.21 -12.13
C MET A 112 -3.35 13.51 -11.41
N MET A 113 -2.68 13.44 -10.25
CA MET A 113 -2.31 14.62 -9.47
C MET A 113 -1.31 15.52 -10.20
N VAL A 114 -0.32 14.96 -10.90
CA VAL A 114 0.61 15.74 -11.74
C VAL A 114 -0.14 16.44 -12.87
N THR A 115 -1.12 15.77 -13.48
CA THR A 115 -1.95 16.36 -14.53
C THR A 115 -2.78 17.52 -13.99
N MET A 116 -3.41 17.35 -12.83
CA MET A 116 -4.15 18.41 -12.14
C MET A 116 -3.27 19.60 -11.79
N GLN A 117 -2.05 19.36 -11.30
CA GLN A 117 -1.10 20.42 -11.02
C GLN A 117 -0.74 21.22 -12.28
N ARG A 118 -0.39 20.54 -13.37
CA ARG A 118 0.03 21.19 -14.62
C ARG A 118 -1.10 21.95 -15.31
N ARG A 119 -2.32 21.42 -15.27
CA ARG A 119 -3.46 21.97 -16.02
C ARG A 119 -4.31 22.94 -15.22
N LEU A 120 -4.40 22.75 -13.90
CA LEU A 120 -5.33 23.48 -13.03
C LEU A 120 -4.62 24.21 -11.89
N GLY A 121 -3.30 24.03 -11.71
CA GLY A 121 -2.57 24.60 -10.59
C GLY A 121 -2.86 23.96 -9.23
N ILE A 122 -3.59 22.83 -9.19
CA ILE A 122 -3.95 22.13 -7.95
C ILE A 122 -2.75 21.35 -7.42
N GLY A 123 -2.31 21.67 -6.21
CA GLY A 123 -1.17 21.02 -5.56
C GLY A 123 -1.34 20.86 -4.05
N VAL A 124 -0.27 20.45 -3.37
CA VAL A 124 -0.27 20.32 -1.91
C VAL A 124 -0.35 21.71 -1.28
N GLY A 125 -1.37 21.94 -0.45
CA GLY A 125 -1.49 23.19 0.32
C GLY A 125 -0.35 23.30 1.33
N ARG A 126 0.35 24.44 1.37
CA ARG A 126 1.54 24.65 2.22
C ARG A 126 1.33 25.59 3.41
N MET A 127 0.09 26.00 3.67
CA MET A 127 -0.22 26.97 4.74
C MET A 127 -0.45 26.35 6.12
N GLY A 128 -0.78 25.06 6.20
CA GLY A 128 -1.18 24.38 7.44
C GLY A 128 -0.41 23.09 7.68
N SER A 129 -1.13 21.98 7.86
CA SER A 129 -0.57 20.67 8.24
C SER A 129 0.49 20.08 7.29
N TYR A 130 0.66 20.65 6.09
CA TYR A 130 1.69 20.25 5.12
C TYR A 130 2.67 21.40 4.80
N ALA A 131 2.82 22.36 5.71
CA ALA A 131 3.83 23.41 5.63
C ALA A 131 5.22 22.82 5.39
N MET A 132 6.01 23.52 4.58
CA MET A 132 7.40 23.10 4.35
C MET A 132 8.21 23.31 5.63
N PRO A 133 9.19 22.43 5.91
CA PRO A 133 10.16 22.70 6.95
C PRO A 133 10.92 24.01 6.68
N PRO A 134 11.48 24.65 7.72
CA PRO A 134 12.36 25.80 7.57
C PRO A 134 13.51 25.55 6.59
N ALA A 135 13.91 26.58 5.84
CA ALA A 135 14.88 26.46 4.75
C ALA A 135 16.29 26.09 5.23
N ASP A 136 16.68 26.54 6.42
CA ASP A 136 17.91 26.18 7.11
C ASP A 136 17.96 24.68 7.43
N LEU A 137 16.87 24.12 7.97
CA LEU A 137 16.78 22.68 8.25
C LEU A 137 16.88 21.85 6.96
N LEU A 138 16.28 22.32 5.86
CA LEU A 138 16.42 21.66 4.56
C LEU A 138 17.87 21.69 4.06
N ALA A 139 18.56 22.81 4.21
CA ALA A 139 19.96 22.94 3.83
C ALA A 139 20.88 22.01 4.64
N GLU A 140 20.64 21.87 5.94
CA GLU A 140 21.36 20.91 6.80
C GLU A 140 21.14 19.46 6.35
N LEU A 141 19.90 19.07 6.06
CA LEU A 141 19.56 17.74 5.56
C LEU A 141 20.23 17.45 4.22
N ASP A 142 20.27 18.42 3.30
CA ASP A 142 20.93 18.29 2.00
C ASP A 142 22.44 18.10 2.17
N ALA A 143 23.09 18.85 3.07
CA ALA A 143 24.51 18.70 3.37
C ALA A 143 24.84 17.29 3.88
N VAL A 144 24.05 16.75 4.81
CA VAL A 144 24.22 15.39 5.33
C VAL A 144 24.05 14.34 4.23
N THR A 145 23.03 14.50 3.40
CA THR A 145 22.69 13.54 2.34
C THR A 145 23.75 13.53 1.23
N ASN A 146 24.26 14.70 0.86
CA ASN A 146 25.33 14.86 -0.12
C ASN A 146 26.68 14.33 0.40
N ALA A 147 27.01 14.56 1.67
CA ALA A 147 28.21 14.01 2.29
C ALA A 147 28.20 12.47 2.32
N LYS A 148 27.04 11.83 2.57
CA LYS A 148 26.89 10.37 2.49
C LYS A 148 27.09 9.84 1.07
N LYS A 149 26.53 10.52 0.05
CA LYS A 149 26.71 10.17 -1.37
C LYS A 149 28.19 10.26 -1.80
N ALA A 150 28.90 11.30 -1.37
CA ALA A 150 30.33 11.46 -1.66
C ALA A 150 31.17 10.33 -1.04
N LYS A 151 30.88 9.93 0.21
CA LYS A 151 31.56 8.79 0.86
C LYS A 151 31.27 7.43 0.22
N GLN A 152 30.08 7.24 -0.37
CA GLN A 152 29.74 6.02 -1.11
C GLN A 152 30.39 5.93 -2.49
N LYS A 153 30.71 7.07 -3.13
CA LYS A 153 31.41 7.09 -4.43
C LYS A 153 32.93 6.84 -4.33
N ASN A 154 33.50 6.99 -3.15
CA ASN A 154 34.93 6.80 -2.88
C ASN A 154 35.24 5.41 -2.26
N LYS A 155 34.30 4.47 -2.31
CA LYS A 155 34.46 3.06 -1.97
C LYS A 155 34.18 2.21 -3.20
#